data_AF-A0A961XQQ5-F1
#
_entry.id   AF-A0A961XQQ5-F1
#
_cell.length_a   1.000
_cell.length_b   1.000
_cell.length_c   1.000
_cell.angle_alpha   90.00
_cell.angle_beta   90.00
_cell.angle_gamma   90.00
#
_symmetry.space_group_name_H-M   'P 1'
#
loop_
_entity.id
_entity.type
_entity.pdbx_description
1 polymer ?
#
loop_
_entity_poly.entity_id
_entity_poly.type
_entity_poly.pdbx_seq_one_letter_code
_entity_poly.pdbx_strand_id
1 'polypeptide(L)'
;MDDLLIRDFSKLGNSARDNFASAMGSTKLAEAIATDSRLGSRAMERVYLANSVNVRHGAGSPLERRVAAAYVAEPDRIERLCGLALHSHFLRTIVEGAAFQKLSGRFDLKELAIACSLADVVPAQIGNQIDMERLGELVAMAGRNCVIGWFLTLPDGLASEIEVSMVGDRLARVEGGMQVQPAVARRIVEAVVSR
;
A
#
# COMPACT_ATOMS: atom_id res chain seq x y z
N MET A 1 27.76 5.59 -10.56
CA MET A 1 26.32 5.43 -10.23
C MET A 1 26.12 4.40 -9.13
N ASP A 2 27.13 4.12 -8.29
CA ASP A 2 27.11 3.05 -7.28
C ASP A 2 27.03 3.55 -5.82
N ASP A 3 27.32 4.82 -5.54
CA ASP A 3 27.44 5.33 -4.17
C ASP A 3 26.10 5.59 -3.45
N LEU A 4 25.01 5.74 -4.19
CA LEU A 4 23.68 5.98 -3.60
C LEU A 4 23.05 4.69 -3.05
N LEU A 5 23.30 3.56 -3.69
CA LEU A 5 22.84 2.25 -3.20
C LEU A 5 23.60 1.86 -1.92
N ILE A 6 24.92 2.06 -1.87
CA ILE A 6 25.77 1.68 -0.73
C ILE A 6 25.38 2.42 0.57
N ARG A 7 24.88 3.66 0.48
CA ARG A 7 24.48 4.45 1.66
C ARG A 7 23.15 4.03 2.28
N ASP A 8 22.22 3.45 1.51
CA ASP A 8 20.95 2.97 2.07
C ASP A 8 21.10 1.58 2.71
N PHE A 9 22.06 0.77 2.26
CA PHE A 9 22.34 -0.55 2.86
C PHE A 9 23.05 -0.50 4.22
N SER A 10 23.64 0.65 4.60
CA SER A 10 24.30 0.80 5.91
C SER A 10 23.32 0.94 7.08
N LYS A 11 22.00 0.98 6.82
CA LYS A 11 20.95 1.16 7.83
C LYS A 11 20.10 -0.09 8.10
N LEU A 12 20.49 -1.26 7.58
CA LEU A 12 19.92 -2.52 8.05
C LEU A 12 20.33 -2.71 9.52
N GLY A 13 19.39 -2.43 10.42
CA GLY A 13 19.59 -2.51 11.86
C GLY A 13 20.06 -3.90 12.28
N ASN A 14 20.77 -3.99 13.40
CA ASN A 14 21.38 -5.23 13.92
C ASN A 14 20.38 -6.41 13.96
N SER A 15 19.10 -6.12 14.21
CA SER A 15 18.03 -7.13 14.18
C SER A 15 17.84 -7.84 12.83
N ALA A 16 18.01 -7.15 11.69
CA ALA A 16 17.93 -7.77 10.37
C ALA A 16 19.12 -8.71 10.11
N ARG A 17 20.30 -8.37 10.65
CA ARG A 17 21.51 -9.21 10.56
C ARG A 17 21.39 -10.45 11.44
N ASP A 18 20.85 -10.31 12.65
CA ASP A 18 20.66 -11.42 13.59
C ASP A 18 19.61 -12.42 13.09
N ASN A 19 18.51 -11.92 12.51
CA ASN A 19 17.48 -12.76 11.90
C ASN A 19 18.02 -13.52 10.67
N PHE A 20 18.89 -12.89 9.89
CA PHE A 20 19.56 -13.52 8.75
C PHE A 20 20.55 -14.62 9.17
N ALA A 21 21.36 -14.36 10.20
CA ALA A 21 22.30 -15.34 10.77
C ALA A 21 21.57 -16.57 11.34
N SER A 22 20.43 -16.35 12.00
CA SER A 22 19.57 -17.39 12.55
C SER A 22 18.95 -18.26 11.43
N ALA A 23 18.47 -17.64 10.35
CA ALA A 23 17.87 -18.34 9.20
C ALA A 23 18.87 -19.22 8.41
N MET A 24 20.16 -18.87 8.43
CA MET A 24 21.22 -19.58 7.68
C MET A 24 21.90 -20.70 8.48
N GLY A 25 21.61 -20.84 9.78
CA GLY A 25 22.01 -22.01 10.58
C GLY A 25 23.52 -22.21 10.82
N SER A 26 24.37 -21.21 10.56
CA SER A 26 25.82 -21.31 10.79
C SER A 26 26.42 -19.99 11.28
N THR A 27 26.83 -19.97 12.55
CA THR A 27 27.47 -18.81 13.21
C THR A 27 28.78 -18.39 12.53
N LYS A 28 29.54 -19.34 11.98
CA LYS A 28 30.79 -19.06 11.23
C LYS A 28 30.56 -18.28 9.94
N LEU A 29 29.42 -18.48 9.29
CA LEU A 29 29.08 -17.78 8.05
C LEU A 29 28.63 -16.35 8.33
N ALA A 30 27.94 -16.13 9.46
CA ALA A 30 27.58 -14.80 9.94
C ALA A 30 28.81 -13.95 10.31
N GLU A 31 29.82 -14.56 10.96
CA GLU A 31 31.09 -13.90 11.26
C GLU A 31 31.87 -13.54 9.99
N ALA A 32 31.90 -14.42 8.99
CA ALA A 32 32.55 -14.17 7.70
C ALA A 32 31.88 -13.03 6.91
N ILE A 33 30.55 -12.91 7.00
CA ILE A 33 29.78 -11.82 6.37
C ILE A 33 29.96 -10.50 7.13
N ALA A 34 30.08 -10.54 8.46
CA ALA A 34 30.32 -9.36 9.28
C ALA A 34 31.72 -8.77 9.06
N THR A 35 32.69 -9.60 8.67
CA THR A 35 34.09 -9.20 8.46
C THR A 35 34.41 -8.82 7.02
N ASP A 36 33.63 -9.24 6.02
CA ASP A 36 33.80 -8.86 4.62
C ASP A 36 32.53 -8.20 4.05
N SER A 37 32.59 -6.87 3.92
CA SER A 37 31.49 -6.05 3.41
C SER A 37 31.07 -6.40 1.98
N ARG A 38 31.96 -6.97 1.16
CA ARG A 38 31.63 -7.39 -0.23
C ARG A 38 30.86 -8.70 -0.25
N LEU A 39 31.09 -9.58 0.72
CA LEU A 39 30.32 -10.81 0.90
C LEU A 39 28.91 -10.50 1.41
N GLY A 40 28.75 -9.50 2.27
CA GLY A 40 27.44 -9.06 2.76
C GLY A 40 26.48 -8.66 1.64
N SER A 41 26.91 -7.82 0.70
CA SER A 41 26.06 -7.39 -0.42
C SER A 41 25.69 -8.55 -1.35
N ARG A 42 26.65 -9.42 -1.69
CA ARG A 42 26.41 -10.56 -2.60
C ARG A 42 25.63 -11.70 -1.95
N ALA A 43 25.82 -11.95 -0.67
CA ALA A 43 25.06 -12.96 0.06
C ALA A 43 23.60 -12.50 0.25
N MET A 44 23.38 -11.23 0.60
CA MET A 44 22.03 -10.65 0.68
C MET A 44 21.33 -10.65 -0.68
N GLU A 45 22.01 -10.27 -1.77
CA GLU A 45 21.45 -10.31 -3.12
C GLU A 45 21.07 -11.74 -3.54
N ARG A 46 21.94 -12.72 -3.25
CA ARG A 46 21.64 -14.15 -3.48
C ARG A 46 20.55 -14.70 -2.59
N VAL A 47 20.38 -14.18 -1.37
CA VAL A 47 19.30 -14.56 -0.45
C VAL A 47 18.00 -13.90 -0.88
N TYR A 48 18.04 -12.67 -1.36
CA TYR A 48 16.89 -12.02 -1.96
C TYR A 48 16.45 -12.78 -3.21
N LEU A 49 17.40 -13.19 -4.06
CA LEU A 49 17.15 -14.07 -5.19
C LEU A 49 16.65 -15.45 -4.77
N ALA A 50 17.27 -16.11 -3.77
CA ALA A 50 16.86 -17.44 -3.30
C ALA A 50 15.50 -17.43 -2.58
N ASN A 51 15.18 -16.35 -1.86
CA ASN A 51 13.86 -16.13 -1.26
C ASN A 51 12.84 -15.67 -2.31
N SER A 52 13.25 -14.97 -3.37
CA SER A 52 12.39 -14.66 -4.53
C SER A 52 12.06 -15.92 -5.35
N VAL A 53 12.97 -16.90 -5.39
CA VAL A 53 12.76 -18.21 -6.02
C VAL A 53 11.93 -19.16 -5.13
N ASN A 54 11.85 -18.88 -3.82
CA ASN A 54 10.96 -19.53 -2.87
C ASN A 54 9.76 -18.66 -2.45
N VAL A 55 9.32 -17.73 -3.31
CA VAL A 55 8.01 -17.08 -3.15
C VAL A 55 6.96 -18.17 -3.27
N ARG A 56 6.60 -18.70 -2.09
CA ARG A 56 5.57 -19.71 -1.90
C ARG A 56 4.35 -19.26 -2.69
N HIS A 57 3.98 -20.02 -3.71
CA HIS A 57 2.74 -19.89 -4.47
C HIS A 57 1.45 -20.08 -3.63
N GLY A 58 1.45 -19.71 -2.34
CA GLY A 58 0.43 -20.10 -1.38
C GLY A 58 -0.14 -18.99 -0.48
N ALA A 59 0.37 -17.76 -0.49
CA ALA A 59 -0.08 -16.77 0.48
C ALA A 59 -1.32 -15.94 0.04
N GLY A 60 -2.02 -16.29 -1.03
CA GLY A 60 -3.22 -15.53 -1.43
C GLY A 60 -4.00 -16.17 -2.57
N SER A 61 -5.25 -15.77 -2.72
CA SER A 61 -6.08 -16.05 -3.88
C SER A 61 -5.55 -15.33 -5.13
N PRO A 62 -5.93 -15.77 -6.35
CA PRO A 62 -5.59 -15.05 -7.58
C PRO A 62 -6.07 -13.60 -7.59
N LEU A 63 -7.21 -13.30 -6.94
CA LEU A 63 -7.70 -11.93 -6.80
C LEU A 63 -6.78 -11.09 -5.91
N GLU A 64 -6.44 -11.56 -4.71
CA GLU A 64 -5.55 -10.83 -3.79
C GLU A 64 -4.21 -10.51 -4.42
N ARG A 65 -3.62 -11.45 -5.18
CA ARG A 65 -2.37 -11.20 -5.91
C ARG A 65 -2.49 -10.14 -6.98
N ARG A 66 -3.59 -10.15 -7.76
CA ARG A 66 -3.83 -9.09 -8.77
C ARG A 66 -4.00 -7.73 -8.12
N VAL A 67 -4.72 -7.67 -7.01
CA VAL A 67 -4.95 -6.43 -6.25
C VAL A 67 -3.63 -5.91 -5.65
N ALA A 68 -2.83 -6.80 -5.06
CA ALA A 68 -1.50 -6.46 -4.56
C ALA A 68 -0.58 -5.94 -5.68
N ALA A 69 -0.53 -6.62 -6.83
CA ALA A 69 0.26 -6.18 -7.97
C ALA A 69 -0.18 -4.82 -8.52
N ALA A 70 -1.49 -4.58 -8.61
CA ALA A 70 -2.04 -3.28 -9.02
C ALA A 70 -1.69 -2.17 -8.03
N TYR A 71 -1.75 -2.45 -6.72
CA TYR A 71 -1.36 -1.49 -5.69
C TYR A 71 0.14 -1.15 -5.74
N VAL A 72 1.01 -2.14 -5.91
CA VAL A 72 2.46 -1.90 -6.05
C VAL A 72 2.78 -1.09 -7.30
N ALA A 73 2.05 -1.29 -8.40
CA ALA A 73 2.26 -0.55 -9.63
C ALA A 73 1.82 0.92 -9.53
N GLU A 74 0.69 1.20 -8.89
CA GLU A 74 0.08 2.54 -8.86
C GLU A 74 -0.48 2.93 -7.47
N PRO A 75 0.37 3.00 -6.42
CA PRO A 75 -0.10 3.13 -5.04
C PRO A 75 -0.89 4.42 -4.79
N ASP A 76 -0.39 5.55 -5.29
CA ASP A 76 -1.04 6.86 -5.11
C ASP A 76 -2.41 6.94 -5.79
N ARG A 77 -2.57 6.23 -6.92
CA ARG A 77 -3.83 6.18 -7.64
C ARG A 77 -4.84 5.32 -6.92
N ILE A 78 -4.43 4.13 -6.45
CA ILE A 78 -5.31 3.24 -5.70
C ILE A 78 -5.75 3.89 -4.38
N GLU A 79 -4.84 4.53 -3.63
CA GLU A 79 -5.19 5.28 -2.42
C GLU A 79 -6.23 6.37 -2.72
N ARG A 80 -5.99 7.18 -3.76
CA ARG A 80 -6.91 8.26 -4.14
C ARG A 80 -8.28 7.73 -4.57
N LEU A 81 -8.33 6.67 -5.38
CA LEU A 81 -9.59 6.03 -5.78
C LEU A 81 -10.35 5.46 -4.59
N CYS A 82 -9.66 4.85 -3.63
CA CYS A 82 -10.27 4.40 -2.38
C CYS A 82 -10.84 5.57 -1.57
N GLY A 83 -10.10 6.67 -1.46
CA GLY A 83 -10.56 7.88 -0.77
C GLY A 83 -11.79 8.50 -1.42
N LEU A 84 -11.79 8.61 -2.75
CA LEU A 84 -12.94 9.09 -3.52
C LEU A 84 -14.15 8.15 -3.36
N ALA A 85 -13.93 6.83 -3.38
CA ALA A 85 -14.99 5.84 -3.22
C ALA A 85 -15.67 5.94 -1.84
N LEU A 86 -14.90 6.14 -0.77
CA LEU A 86 -15.44 6.35 0.58
C LEU A 86 -16.34 7.60 0.67
N HIS A 87 -16.13 8.57 -0.21
CA HIS A 87 -16.90 9.81 -0.30
C HIS A 87 -17.94 9.80 -1.44
N SER A 88 -18.10 8.69 -2.15
CA SER A 88 -18.95 8.56 -3.34
C SER A 88 -20.41 9.02 -3.14
N HIS A 89 -21.02 8.74 -1.99
CA HIS A 89 -22.38 9.20 -1.67
C HIS A 89 -22.49 10.72 -1.68
N PHE A 90 -21.55 11.43 -1.05
CA PHE A 90 -21.50 12.89 -1.07
C PHE A 90 -21.16 13.41 -2.47
N LEU A 91 -20.17 12.82 -3.14
CA LEU A 91 -19.76 13.24 -4.49
C LEU A 91 -20.92 13.14 -5.51
N ARG A 92 -21.79 12.13 -5.40
CA ARG A 92 -22.98 11.98 -6.26
C ARG A 92 -24.02 13.10 -6.07
N THR A 93 -23.98 13.83 -4.96
CA THR A 93 -24.83 15.01 -4.75
C THR A 93 -24.31 16.26 -5.49
N ILE A 94 -23.03 16.24 -5.89
CA ILE A 94 -22.38 17.32 -6.64
C ILE A 94 -22.55 17.03 -8.13
N VAL A 95 -23.66 17.46 -8.71
CA VAL A 95 -24.00 17.19 -10.12
C VAL A 95 -23.67 18.33 -11.08
N GLU A 96 -23.62 19.58 -10.62
CA GLU A 96 -23.36 20.75 -11.47
C GLU A 96 -22.86 21.98 -10.69
N GLY A 97 -22.56 23.06 -11.41
CA GLY A 97 -22.21 24.36 -10.84
C GLY A 97 -20.76 24.47 -10.34
N ALA A 98 -20.52 25.47 -9.49
CA ALA A 98 -19.16 25.83 -9.04
C ALA A 98 -18.47 24.70 -8.23
N ALA A 99 -19.25 23.90 -7.48
CA ALA A 99 -18.71 22.77 -6.72
C ALA A 99 -18.24 21.64 -7.66
N PHE A 100 -18.99 21.34 -8.72
CA PHE A 100 -18.60 20.37 -9.73
C PHE A 100 -17.33 20.81 -10.48
N GLN A 101 -17.26 22.08 -10.90
CA GLN A 101 -16.07 22.62 -11.58
C GLN A 101 -14.81 22.56 -10.70
N LYS A 102 -14.94 22.84 -9.39
CA LYS A 102 -13.85 22.66 -8.43
C LYS A 102 -13.44 21.19 -8.29
N LEU A 103 -14.41 20.27 -8.29
CA LEU A 103 -14.15 18.83 -8.19
C LEU A 103 -13.41 18.30 -9.44
N SER A 104 -13.91 18.60 -10.63
CA SER A 104 -13.30 18.20 -11.91
C SER A 104 -11.96 18.89 -12.20
N GLY A 105 -11.72 20.05 -11.58
CA GLY A 105 -10.41 20.70 -11.62
C GLY A 105 -9.37 20.07 -10.69
N ARG A 106 -9.79 19.27 -9.70
CA ARG A 106 -8.91 18.64 -8.70
C ARG A 106 -8.67 17.14 -8.97
N PHE A 107 -9.61 16.46 -9.61
CA PHE A 107 -9.56 15.02 -9.85
C PHE A 107 -9.91 14.69 -11.30
N ASP A 108 -9.29 13.65 -11.83
CA ASP A 108 -9.60 13.16 -13.18
C ASP A 108 -11.05 12.66 -13.25
N LEU A 109 -11.78 13.04 -14.31
CA LEU A 109 -13.19 12.68 -14.48
C LEU A 109 -13.42 11.17 -14.54
N LYS A 110 -12.47 10.38 -15.06
CA LYS A 110 -12.57 8.92 -15.07
C LYS A 110 -12.42 8.36 -13.67
N GLU A 111 -11.52 8.90 -12.85
CA GLU A 111 -11.37 8.50 -11.44
C GLU A 111 -12.65 8.82 -10.64
N LEU A 112 -13.24 9.99 -10.86
CA LEU A 112 -14.53 10.36 -10.26
C LEU A 112 -15.66 9.42 -10.68
N ALA A 113 -15.74 9.07 -11.96
CA ALA A 113 -16.74 8.13 -12.47
C ALA A 113 -16.59 6.73 -11.84
N ILE A 114 -15.36 6.23 -11.73
CA ILE A 114 -15.07 4.96 -11.05
C ILE A 114 -15.53 5.04 -9.60
N ALA A 115 -15.11 6.05 -8.85
CA ALA A 115 -15.46 6.21 -7.44
C ALA A 115 -16.98 6.31 -7.20
N CYS A 116 -17.70 7.11 -8.00
CA CYS A 116 -19.15 7.23 -7.90
C CYS A 116 -19.90 5.92 -8.21
N SER A 117 -19.33 5.06 -9.07
CA SER A 117 -19.88 3.72 -9.35
C SER A 117 -19.76 2.73 -8.19
N LEU A 118 -18.95 3.06 -7.17
CA LEU A 118 -18.71 2.20 -6.00
C LEU A 118 -19.57 2.58 -4.79
N ALA A 119 -20.52 3.51 -4.94
CA ALA A 119 -21.40 3.95 -3.85
C ALA A 119 -22.16 2.80 -3.17
N ASP A 120 -22.55 1.77 -3.93
CA ASP A 120 -23.29 0.62 -3.38
C ASP A 120 -22.37 -0.35 -2.60
N VAL A 121 -21.05 -0.23 -2.76
CA VAL A 121 -20.05 -1.01 -2.01
C VAL A 121 -19.75 -0.33 -0.66
N VAL A 122 -19.87 0.99 -0.60
CA VAL A 122 -19.53 1.81 0.56
C VAL A 122 -20.76 2.04 1.44
N PRO A 123 -20.72 1.68 2.75
CA PRO A 123 -21.79 2.02 3.68
C PRO A 123 -22.10 3.51 3.69
N ALA A 124 -23.37 3.89 3.57
CA ALA A 124 -23.81 5.29 3.48
C ALA A 124 -23.32 6.19 4.64
N GLN A 125 -23.11 5.60 5.82
CA GLN A 125 -22.64 6.29 7.03
C GLN A 125 -21.19 6.80 6.93
N ILE A 126 -20.42 6.34 5.96
CA ILE A 126 -19.01 6.73 5.75
C ILE A 126 -18.93 8.05 4.94
N GLY A 127 -19.95 8.36 4.14
CA GLY A 127 -20.03 9.56 3.32
C GLY A 127 -20.64 10.76 4.05
N ASN A 128 -19.94 11.34 5.02
CA ASN A 128 -20.36 12.60 5.63
C ASN A 128 -20.20 13.79 4.67
N GLN A 129 -20.89 14.90 4.98
CA GLN A 129 -20.75 16.16 4.26
C GLN A 129 -19.30 16.65 4.34
N ILE A 130 -18.68 16.94 3.19
CA ILE A 130 -17.27 17.29 3.11
C ILE A 130 -17.12 18.79 2.88
N ASP A 131 -16.19 19.40 3.62
CA ASP A 131 -15.66 20.69 3.26
C ASP A 131 -14.86 20.59 1.93
N MET A 132 -15.40 21.22 0.89
CA MET A 132 -14.80 21.23 -0.45
C MET A 132 -13.41 21.87 -0.48
N GLU A 133 -13.08 22.75 0.47
CA GLU A 133 -11.74 23.33 0.56
C GLU A 133 -10.71 22.26 0.93
N ARG A 134 -11.07 21.41 1.90
CA ARG A 134 -10.24 20.33 2.46
C ARG A 134 -10.40 18.99 1.77
N LEU A 135 -11.19 18.91 0.69
CA LEU A 135 -11.51 17.66 0.01
C LEU A 135 -10.27 16.83 -0.38
N GLY A 136 -9.20 17.47 -0.86
CA GLY A 136 -7.97 16.76 -1.23
C GLY A 136 -7.31 16.04 -0.05
N GLU A 137 -7.22 16.71 1.10
CA GLU A 137 -6.67 16.15 2.34
C GLU A 137 -7.54 15.00 2.86
N LEU A 138 -8.86 15.21 2.85
CA LEU A 138 -9.83 14.22 3.33
C LEU A 138 -9.81 12.95 2.46
N VAL A 139 -9.76 13.11 1.14
CA VAL A 139 -9.61 11.99 0.19
C VAL A 139 -8.28 11.26 0.42
N ALA A 140 -7.17 11.97 0.57
CA ALA A 140 -5.86 11.35 0.80
C ALA A 140 -5.83 10.55 2.12
N MET A 141 -6.36 11.14 3.20
CA MET A 141 -6.43 10.50 4.51
C MET A 141 -7.36 9.28 4.50
N ALA A 142 -8.56 9.40 3.93
CA ALA A 142 -9.51 8.31 3.80
C ALA A 142 -8.95 7.17 2.94
N GLY A 143 -8.27 7.51 1.84
CA GLY A 143 -7.60 6.56 0.95
C GLY A 143 -6.55 5.72 1.67
N ARG A 144 -5.65 6.37 2.41
CA ARG A 144 -4.62 5.67 3.22
C ARG A 144 -5.23 4.78 4.28
N ASN A 145 -6.26 5.26 4.99
CA ASN A 145 -6.94 4.44 6.00
C ASN A 145 -7.64 3.23 5.40
N CYS A 146 -8.23 3.38 4.22
CA CYS A 146 -8.80 2.26 3.47
C CYS A 146 -7.72 1.23 3.15
N VAL A 147 -6.59 1.66 2.58
CA VAL A 147 -5.51 0.77 2.20
C VAL A 147 -4.91 0.08 3.42
N ILE A 148 -4.65 0.80 4.53
CA ILE A 148 -4.19 0.20 5.79
C ILE A 148 -5.20 -0.85 6.29
N GLY A 149 -6.50 -0.55 6.26
CA GLY A 149 -7.55 -1.49 6.62
C GLY A 149 -7.53 -2.75 5.75
N TRP A 150 -7.25 -2.61 4.45
CA TRP A 150 -7.10 -3.73 3.52
C TRP A 150 -5.83 -4.55 3.79
N PHE A 151 -4.69 -3.88 4.06
CA PHE A 151 -3.44 -4.55 4.42
C PHE A 151 -3.60 -5.50 5.61
N LEU A 152 -4.37 -5.10 6.62
CA LEU A 152 -4.68 -5.93 7.79
C LEU A 152 -5.50 -7.19 7.46
N THR A 153 -6.02 -7.31 6.23
CA THR A 153 -6.74 -8.50 5.76
C THR A 153 -5.90 -9.42 4.88
N LEU A 154 -4.69 -9.00 4.52
CA LEU A 154 -3.81 -9.79 3.66
C LEU A 154 -3.12 -10.89 4.47
N PRO A 155 -2.90 -12.08 3.88
CA PRO A 155 -2.07 -13.08 4.54
C PRO A 155 -0.62 -12.59 4.64
N ASP A 156 0.05 -12.93 5.74
CA ASP A 156 1.38 -12.40 6.11
C ASP A 156 2.40 -12.41 4.97
N GLY A 157 2.44 -13.49 4.17
CA GLY A 157 3.36 -13.59 3.04
C GLY A 157 3.13 -12.51 1.96
N LEU A 158 1.88 -12.22 1.63
CA LEU A 158 1.55 -11.21 0.63
C LEU A 158 1.71 -9.79 1.18
N ALA A 159 1.40 -9.59 2.46
CA ALA A 159 1.64 -8.30 3.14
C ALA A 159 3.15 -7.96 3.13
N SER A 160 4.00 -8.91 3.50
CA SER A 160 5.46 -8.72 3.47
C SER A 160 6.00 -8.45 2.07
N GLU A 161 5.47 -9.09 1.02
CA GLU A 161 5.87 -8.81 -0.37
C GLU A 161 5.59 -7.36 -0.78
N ILE A 162 4.42 -6.83 -0.39
CA ILE A 162 4.06 -5.44 -0.68
C ILE A 162 4.92 -4.49 0.16
N GLU A 163 5.11 -4.75 1.46
CA GLU A 163 5.96 -3.93 2.33
C GLU A 163 7.39 -3.80 1.79
N VAL A 164 7.96 -4.88 1.28
CA VAL A 164 9.30 -4.89 0.68
C VAL A 164 9.33 -4.12 -0.65
N SER A 165 8.23 -4.15 -1.41
CA SER A 165 8.11 -3.44 -2.69
C SER A 165 7.83 -1.94 -2.53
N MET A 166 7.32 -1.53 -1.37
CA MET A 166 7.06 -0.14 -1.04
C MET A 166 8.23 0.49 -0.28
N VAL A 167 8.92 1.44 -0.91
CA VAL A 167 9.99 2.20 -0.23
C VAL A 167 9.37 3.19 0.77
N GLY A 168 9.51 2.94 2.08
CA GLY A 168 9.35 3.94 3.16
C GLY A 168 8.01 3.99 3.93
N ASP A 169 7.87 5.03 4.77
CA ASP A 169 6.87 5.33 5.82
C ASP A 169 5.37 5.34 5.43
N ARG A 170 4.98 4.79 4.27
CA ARG A 170 3.59 4.85 3.75
C ARG A 170 2.57 4.10 4.60
N LEU A 171 3.02 3.10 5.35
CA LEU A 171 2.20 2.34 6.31
C LEU A 171 2.27 2.89 7.74
N ALA A 172 2.98 4.02 7.97
CA ALA A 172 2.97 4.68 9.26
C ALA A 172 1.54 5.09 9.65
N ARG A 173 1.20 4.91 10.93
CA ARG A 173 -0.15 5.13 11.45
C ARG A 173 -0.66 6.52 11.08
N VAL A 174 -1.82 6.56 10.43
CA VAL A 174 -2.59 7.80 10.26
C VAL A 174 -3.32 8.07 11.58
N GLU A 175 -2.84 9.03 12.36
CA GLU A 175 -3.53 9.48 13.57
C GLU A 175 -4.72 10.38 13.21
N GLY A 176 -5.89 10.13 13.81
CA GLY A 176 -7.05 11.03 13.72
C GLY A 176 -7.93 10.92 12.47
N GLY A 177 -7.75 9.90 11.63
CA GLY A 177 -8.55 9.72 10.40
C GLY A 177 -9.78 8.81 10.54
N MET A 178 -10.62 8.81 9.50
CA MET A 178 -11.79 7.93 9.36
C MET A 178 -11.37 6.46 9.50
N GLN A 179 -11.94 5.74 10.49
CA GLN A 179 -11.68 4.31 10.62
C GLN A 179 -12.55 3.52 9.65
N VAL A 180 -11.91 2.81 8.73
CA VAL A 180 -12.56 1.91 7.78
C VAL A 180 -12.40 0.49 8.29
N GLN A 181 -13.51 -0.24 8.48
CA GLN A 181 -13.44 -1.64 8.89
C GLN A 181 -12.66 -2.47 7.85
N PRO A 182 -11.75 -3.37 8.26
CA PRO A 182 -10.91 -4.14 7.33
C PRO A 182 -11.70 -4.87 6.22
N ALA A 183 -12.84 -5.46 6.56
CA ALA A 183 -13.70 -6.13 5.57
C ALA A 183 -14.29 -5.16 4.52
N VAL A 184 -14.63 -3.93 4.93
CA VAL A 184 -15.13 -2.89 4.03
C VAL A 184 -13.99 -2.36 3.17
N ALA A 185 -12.84 -2.08 3.78
CA ALA A 185 -11.63 -1.67 3.07
C ALA A 185 -11.25 -2.68 1.98
N ARG A 186 -11.23 -3.97 2.31
CA ARG A 186 -10.97 -5.05 1.35
C ARG A 186 -11.92 -5.02 0.15
N ARG A 187 -13.23 -4.93 0.41
CA ARG A 187 -14.24 -4.84 -0.67
C ARG A 187 -14.04 -3.62 -1.56
N ILE A 188 -13.66 -2.48 -0.98
CA ILE A 188 -13.42 -1.24 -1.75
C ILE A 188 -12.18 -1.39 -2.62
N VAL A 189 -11.04 -1.83 -2.07
CA VAL A 189 -9.79 -1.98 -2.83
C VAL A 189 -9.95 -3.01 -3.95
N GLU A 190 -10.57 -4.16 -3.67
CA GLU A 190 -10.87 -5.17 -4.68
C GLU A 190 -11.79 -4.62 -5.80
N ALA A 191 -12.79 -3.82 -5.45
CA ALA A 191 -13.69 -3.21 -6.42
C ALA A 191 -13.01 -2.12 -7.25
N VAL A 192 -12.12 -1.32 -6.65
CA VAL A 192 -11.32 -0.30 -7.36
C VAL A 192 -10.44 -0.95 -8.43
N VAL A 193 -9.75 -2.04 -8.09
CA VAL A 193 -8.86 -2.74 -9.04
C VAL A 193 -9.63 -3.49 -10.14
N SER A 194 -10.89 -3.81 -9.89
CA SER A 194 -11.73 -4.54 -10.86
C SER A 194 -12.42 -3.64 -11.91
N ARG A 195 -12.15 -2.33 -11.92
CA ARG A 195 -12.73 -1.34 -12.84
C ARG A 195 -11.71 -0.85 -13.86
#